data_AF-A0A1M6NLS2-F1
#
_entry.id   AF-A0A1M6NLS2-F1
#
_cell.length_a   1.000
_cell.length_b   1.000
_cell.length_c   1.000
_cell.angle_alpha   90.00
_cell.angle_beta   90.00
_cell.angle_gamma   90.00
#
_symmetry.space_group_name_H-M   'P 1'
#
loop_
_entity.id
_entity.type
_entity.pdbx_description
1 polymer ?
#
loop_
_entity_poly.entity_id
_entity_poly.type
_entity_poly.pdbx_seq_one_letter_code
_entity_poly.pdbx_strand_id
1 'polypeptide(L)'
;MNKRRLISIVSIISISIMIFGMYSYTKKENNYKNMIYTAEKLQEQGEFNKAEEIYNDSLKIKNNNSVIDKIDAIKKSKDSLKKLENVEALVKDNKYNDALTLLSSLTDESTFVMDKINTKKNAVQKAKEDYEALLEKQRKESEERIAEEKQKQAKAEQQAKAEQQAKAEQQSSTTNAKNEKVNSSKKVKSNNSTITKSKNSQKKSNEKFDIDIPDPSVLKKIMEENHRKFVEDLQESNRRAME
;
A
#
# COMPACT_ATOMS: atom_id res chain seq x y z
N MET A 1 -92.94 8.25 8.49
CA MET A 1 -91.84 8.28 7.48
C MET A 1 -92.05 7.13 6.50
N ASN A 2 -92.17 7.42 5.20
CA ASN A 2 -92.53 6.39 4.21
C ASN A 2 -91.39 5.38 4.05
N LYS A 3 -91.68 4.08 4.18
CA LYS A 3 -90.68 2.99 4.07
C LYS A 3 -89.83 3.10 2.79
N ARG A 4 -90.42 3.58 1.68
CA ARG A 4 -89.72 3.85 0.41
C ARG A 4 -88.67 4.96 0.51
N ARG A 5 -88.92 6.03 1.27
CA ARG A 5 -87.93 7.10 1.50
C ARG A 5 -86.78 6.63 2.38
N LEU A 6 -87.05 5.72 3.32
CA LEU A 6 -86.04 5.14 4.20
C LEU A 6 -85.08 4.21 3.43
N ILE A 7 -85.61 3.39 2.51
CA ILE A 7 -84.80 2.52 1.63
C ILE A 7 -83.90 3.35 0.70
N SER A 8 -84.41 4.44 0.11
CA SER A 8 -83.60 5.30 -0.76
C SER A 8 -82.45 5.99 -0.01
N ILE A 9 -82.65 6.44 1.23
CA ILE A 9 -81.60 7.07 2.03
C ILE A 9 -80.50 6.08 2.40
N VAL A 10 -80.86 4.85 2.81
CA VAL A 10 -79.89 3.80 3.13
C VAL A 10 -79.04 3.41 1.91
N SER A 11 -79.66 3.32 0.72
CA SER A 11 -78.96 3.00 -0.52
C SER A 11 -77.91 4.07 -0.89
N ILE A 12 -78.22 5.36 -0.69
CA ILE A 12 -77.30 6.45 -0.99
C ILE A 12 -76.08 6.39 -0.05
N ILE A 13 -76.31 6.18 1.24
CA ILE A 13 -75.23 6.07 2.24
C ILE A 13 -74.30 4.88 1.91
N SER A 14 -74.85 3.73 1.51
CA SER A 14 -74.02 2.58 1.12
C SER A 14 -73.14 2.85 -0.10
N ILE A 15 -73.66 3.57 -1.11
CA ILE A 15 -72.90 3.93 -2.31
C ILE A 15 -71.80 4.95 -1.96
N SER A 16 -72.10 5.92 -1.10
CA SER A 16 -71.11 6.91 -0.64
C SER A 16 -69.94 6.26 0.12
N ILE A 17 -70.22 5.27 0.97
CA ILE A 17 -69.17 4.51 1.70
C ILE A 17 -68.29 3.73 0.70
N MET A 18 -68.89 3.10 -0.32
CA MET A 18 -68.13 2.38 -1.35
C MET A 18 -67.21 3.32 -2.14
N ILE A 19 -67.71 4.47 -2.60
CA ILE A 19 -66.91 5.45 -3.36
C ILE A 19 -65.75 5.98 -2.50
N PHE A 20 -66.02 6.31 -1.24
CA PHE A 20 -64.99 6.82 -0.33
C PHE A 20 -63.92 5.77 0.00
N GLY A 21 -64.32 4.52 0.22
CA GLY A 21 -63.40 3.40 0.43
C GLY A 21 -62.50 3.15 -0.79
N MET A 22 -63.07 3.20 -1.99
CA MET A 22 -62.32 3.00 -3.25
C MET A 22 -61.32 4.13 -3.52
N TYR A 23 -61.68 5.38 -3.23
CA TYR A 23 -60.78 6.53 -3.35
C TYR A 23 -59.62 6.47 -2.35
N SER A 24 -59.89 6.11 -1.09
CA SER A 24 -58.84 5.96 -0.07
C SER A 24 -57.86 4.85 -0.41
N TYR A 25 -58.35 3.73 -0.96
CA TYR A 25 -57.53 2.59 -1.39
C TYR A 25 -56.59 2.95 -2.54
N THR A 26 -57.10 3.56 -3.62
CA THR A 26 -56.29 3.93 -4.79
C THR A 26 -55.20 4.95 -4.45
N LYS A 27 -55.48 5.90 -3.55
CA LYS A 27 -54.48 6.85 -3.05
C LYS A 27 -53.36 6.15 -2.28
N LYS A 28 -53.67 5.17 -1.43
CA LYS A 28 -52.66 4.38 -0.69
C LYS A 28 -51.79 3.54 -1.62
N GLU A 29 -52.38 2.93 -2.65
CA GLU A 29 -51.64 2.12 -3.61
C GLU A 29 -50.66 2.96 -4.46
N ASN A 30 -51.11 4.11 -4.96
CA ASN A 30 -50.24 5.03 -5.71
C ASN A 30 -49.11 5.57 -4.83
N ASN A 31 -49.41 5.92 -3.57
CA ASN A 31 -48.39 6.35 -2.62
C ASN A 31 -47.36 5.24 -2.39
N TYR A 32 -47.80 4.00 -2.16
CA TYR A 32 -46.91 2.85 -2.00
C TYR A 32 -45.98 2.68 -3.21
N LYS A 33 -46.52 2.69 -4.44
CA LYS A 33 -45.71 2.55 -5.67
C LYS A 33 -44.65 3.66 -5.79
N ASN A 34 -45.02 4.90 -5.49
CA ASN A 34 -44.09 6.03 -5.51
C ASN A 34 -42.98 5.89 -4.46
N MET A 35 -43.29 5.38 -3.27
CA MET A 35 -42.29 5.12 -2.24
C MET A 35 -41.30 4.04 -2.68
N ILE A 36 -41.78 2.93 -3.24
CA ILE A 36 -40.90 1.86 -3.76
C ILE A 36 -39.96 2.41 -4.84
N TYR A 37 -40.49 3.14 -5.82
CA TYR A 37 -39.70 3.75 -6.88
C TYR A 37 -38.64 4.74 -6.33
N THR A 38 -39.02 5.57 -5.36
CA THR A 38 -38.11 6.54 -4.75
C THR A 38 -36.99 5.83 -3.99
N ALA A 39 -37.32 4.79 -3.23
CA ALA A 39 -36.34 4.01 -2.47
C ALA A 39 -35.37 3.27 -3.41
N GLU A 40 -35.86 2.70 -4.51
CA GLU A 40 -35.01 2.05 -5.53
C GLU A 40 -34.00 3.03 -6.11
N LYS A 41 -34.46 4.22 -6.51
CA LYS A 41 -33.58 5.25 -7.04
C LYS A 41 -32.52 5.70 -6.04
N LEU A 42 -32.89 5.85 -4.76
CA LEU A 42 -31.94 6.18 -3.70
C LEU A 42 -30.93 5.06 -3.46
N GLN A 43 -31.37 3.80 -3.52
CA GLN A 43 -30.50 2.64 -3.40
C GLN A 43 -29.47 2.58 -4.55
N GLU A 44 -29.89 2.85 -5.79
CA GLU A 44 -28.99 2.95 -6.95
C GLU A 44 -27.97 4.08 -6.80
N GLN A 45 -28.37 5.19 -6.17
CA GLN A 45 -27.49 6.32 -5.87
C GLN A 45 -26.56 6.09 -4.67
N GLY A 46 -26.70 4.97 -3.96
CA GLY A 46 -25.93 4.69 -2.74
C GLY A 46 -26.42 5.42 -1.49
N GLU A 47 -27.60 6.08 -1.55
CA GLU A 47 -28.25 6.77 -0.44
C GLU A 47 -29.00 5.78 0.47
N PHE A 48 -28.26 4.79 0.97
CA PHE A 48 -28.81 3.61 1.63
C PHE A 48 -29.64 3.89 2.88
N ASN A 49 -29.26 4.88 3.68
CA ASN A 49 -30.02 5.25 4.88
C ASN A 49 -31.43 5.78 4.53
N LYS A 50 -31.52 6.63 3.50
CA LYS A 50 -32.80 7.18 3.03
C LYS A 50 -33.64 6.11 2.34
N ALA A 51 -33.01 5.26 1.52
CA ALA A 51 -33.69 4.13 0.89
C ALA A 51 -34.30 3.18 1.94
N GLU A 52 -33.54 2.83 2.97
CA GLU A 52 -34.00 1.99 4.09
C GLU A 52 -35.17 2.63 4.84
N GLU A 53 -35.12 3.93 5.12
CA GLU A 53 -36.22 4.67 5.76
C GLU A 53 -37.51 4.60 4.93
N ILE A 54 -37.43 4.88 3.62
CA ILE A 54 -38.61 4.86 2.74
C ILE A 54 -39.16 3.44 2.59
N TYR A 55 -38.31 2.42 2.52
CA TYR A 55 -38.78 1.02 2.50
C TYR A 55 -39.50 0.66 3.79
N ASN A 56 -38.96 1.02 4.96
CA ASN A 56 -39.61 0.79 6.24
C ASN A 56 -40.97 1.51 6.34
N ASP A 57 -41.06 2.74 5.83
CA ASP A 57 -42.34 3.47 5.79
C ASP A 57 -43.33 2.82 4.82
N SER A 58 -42.86 2.27 3.69
CA SER A 58 -43.72 1.57 2.74
C SER A 58 -44.35 0.30 3.34
N LEU A 59 -43.63 -0.38 4.25
CA LEU A 59 -44.14 -1.54 4.98
C LEU A 59 -45.29 -1.20 5.93
N LYS A 60 -45.36 0.04 6.43
CA LYS A 60 -46.51 0.53 7.22
C LYS A 60 -47.78 0.66 6.38
N ILE A 61 -47.65 0.83 5.05
CA ILE A 61 -48.78 0.88 4.12
C ILE A 61 -49.16 -0.52 3.67
N LYS A 62 -48.18 -1.35 3.31
CA LYS A 62 -48.38 -2.70 2.82
C LYS A 62 -47.21 -3.60 3.23
N ASN A 63 -47.51 -4.64 4.00
CA ASN A 63 -46.52 -5.67 4.31
C ASN A 63 -46.17 -6.46 3.04
N ASN A 64 -44.90 -6.42 2.63
CA ASN A 64 -44.42 -7.05 1.40
C ASN A 64 -43.02 -7.62 1.60
N ASN A 65 -42.88 -8.94 1.44
CA ASN A 65 -41.60 -9.65 1.62
C ASN A 65 -40.51 -9.12 0.68
N SER A 66 -40.84 -8.74 -0.56
CA SER A 66 -39.84 -8.18 -1.48
C SER A 66 -39.23 -6.88 -0.95
N VAL A 67 -39.98 -6.09 -0.18
CA VAL A 67 -39.45 -4.88 0.46
C VAL A 67 -38.54 -5.23 1.64
N ILE A 68 -38.88 -6.27 2.40
CA ILE A 68 -38.04 -6.78 3.49
C ILE A 68 -36.69 -7.27 2.93
N ASP A 69 -36.72 -8.04 1.84
CA ASP A 69 -35.51 -8.52 1.16
C ASP A 69 -34.62 -7.35 0.72
N LYS A 70 -35.22 -6.26 0.20
CA LYS A 70 -34.49 -5.05 -0.19
C LYS A 70 -33.84 -4.32 1.00
N ILE A 71 -34.54 -4.25 2.14
CA ILE A 71 -33.97 -3.69 3.37
C ILE A 71 -32.76 -4.52 3.82
N ASP A 72 -32.86 -5.84 3.77
CA ASP A 72 -31.74 -6.71 4.16
C ASP A 72 -30.57 -6.63 3.17
N ALA A 73 -30.84 -6.48 1.87
CA ALA A 73 -29.81 -6.16 0.89
C ALA A 73 -29.10 -4.84 1.21
N ILE A 74 -29.85 -3.78 1.55
CA ILE A 74 -29.28 -2.49 1.97
C ILE A 74 -28.37 -2.64 3.20
N LYS A 75 -28.78 -3.42 4.21
CA LYS A 75 -27.94 -3.65 5.39
C LYS A 75 -26.62 -4.33 5.02
N LYS A 76 -26.66 -5.35 4.15
CA LYS A 76 -25.45 -5.99 3.63
C LYS A 76 -24.55 -4.99 2.88
N SER A 77 -25.13 -4.15 2.02
CA SER A 77 -24.41 -3.09 1.31
C SER A 77 -23.73 -2.11 2.25
N LYS A 78 -24.41 -1.69 3.34
CA LYS A 78 -23.83 -0.83 4.38
C LYS A 78 -22.67 -1.51 5.10
N ASP A 79 -22.80 -2.80 5.42
CA ASP A 79 -21.71 -3.57 6.04
C ASP A 79 -20.50 -3.74 5.11
N SER A 80 -20.74 -4.00 3.82
CA SER A 80 -19.69 -4.04 2.79
C SER A 80 -18.94 -2.70 2.71
N LEU A 81 -19.66 -1.58 2.68
CA LEU A 81 -19.06 -0.24 2.68
C LEU A 81 -18.24 0.02 3.95
N LYS A 82 -18.71 -0.39 5.11
CA LYS A 82 -17.96 -0.26 6.36
C LYS A 82 -16.66 -1.07 6.32
N LYS A 83 -16.69 -2.28 5.75
CA LYS A 83 -15.46 -3.10 5.58
C LYS A 83 -14.46 -2.44 4.63
N LEU A 84 -14.90 -1.64 3.66
CA LEU A 84 -13.99 -0.87 2.80
C LEU A 84 -13.14 0.15 3.57
N GLU A 85 -13.63 0.67 4.70
CA GLU A 85 -12.87 1.62 5.53
C GLU A 85 -11.58 0.99 6.07
N ASN A 86 -11.59 -0.33 6.34
CA ASN A 86 -10.41 -1.05 6.82
C ASN A 86 -9.31 -1.23 5.76
N VAL A 87 -9.66 -1.10 4.48
CA VAL A 87 -8.69 -1.23 3.37
C VAL A 87 -7.64 -0.13 3.45
N GLU A 88 -8.02 1.09 3.84
CA GLU A 88 -7.08 2.20 3.93
C GLU A 88 -6.01 1.99 5.01
N ALA A 89 -6.40 1.39 6.14
CA ALA A 89 -5.44 1.04 7.20
C ALA A 89 -4.43 -0.01 6.71
N LEU A 90 -4.89 -1.03 5.98
CA LEU A 90 -4.00 -2.06 5.41
C LEU A 90 -3.03 -1.47 4.38
N VAL A 91 -3.50 -0.54 3.55
CA VAL A 91 -2.64 0.16 2.57
C VAL A 91 -1.58 1.02 3.27
N LYS A 92 -1.94 1.74 4.34
CA LYS A 92 -0.97 2.52 5.15
C LYS A 92 0.09 1.64 5.80
N ASP A 93 -0.29 0.42 6.20
CA ASP A 93 0.65 -0.56 6.75
C ASP A 93 1.50 -1.29 5.67
N ASN A 94 1.39 -0.89 4.39
CA ASN A 94 1.98 -1.58 3.23
C ASN A 94 1.54 -3.06 3.10
N LYS A 95 0.40 -3.43 3.69
CA LYS A 95 -0.20 -4.77 3.60
C LYS A 95 -1.11 -4.89 2.38
N TYR A 96 -0.53 -4.65 1.20
CA TYR A 96 -1.29 -4.59 -0.05
C TYR A 96 -1.98 -5.91 -0.40
N ASN A 97 -1.34 -7.05 -0.14
CA ASN A 97 -1.94 -8.36 -0.41
C ASN A 97 -3.17 -8.60 0.47
N ASP A 98 -3.09 -8.30 1.76
CA ASP A 98 -4.21 -8.43 2.69
C ASP A 98 -5.38 -7.51 2.28
N ALA A 99 -5.07 -6.29 1.86
CA ALA A 99 -6.06 -5.35 1.32
C ALA A 99 -6.76 -5.90 0.07
N LEU A 100 -6.02 -6.46 -0.87
CA LEU A 100 -6.57 -7.07 -2.10
C LEU A 100 -7.38 -8.33 -1.82
N THR A 101 -6.97 -9.15 -0.85
CA THR A 101 -7.72 -10.32 -0.39
C THR A 101 -9.03 -9.89 0.26
N LEU A 102 -9.01 -8.90 1.15
CA LEU A 102 -10.22 -8.34 1.75
C LEU A 102 -11.17 -7.83 0.66
N LEU A 103 -10.68 -6.99 -0.26
CA LEU A 103 -11.49 -6.45 -1.35
C LEU A 103 -12.08 -7.54 -2.26
N SER A 104 -11.32 -8.59 -2.55
CA SER A 104 -11.79 -9.69 -3.40
C SER A 104 -12.79 -10.60 -2.69
N SER A 105 -12.83 -10.59 -1.35
CA SER A 105 -13.83 -11.30 -0.54
C SER A 105 -15.15 -10.55 -0.41
N LEU A 106 -15.17 -9.24 -0.72
CA LEU A 106 -16.40 -8.45 -0.69
C LEU A 106 -17.20 -8.67 -1.98
N THR A 107 -18.41 -9.20 -1.83
CA THR A 107 -19.37 -9.37 -2.90
C THR A 107 -20.67 -8.69 -2.50
N ASP A 108 -21.25 -7.89 -3.39
CA ASP A 108 -22.47 -7.13 -3.13
C ASP A 108 -23.42 -7.16 -4.33
N GLU A 109 -24.72 -7.08 -4.06
CA GLU A 109 -25.75 -7.01 -5.10
C GLU A 109 -25.90 -5.59 -5.65
N SER A 110 -25.50 -4.58 -4.88
CA SER A 110 -25.53 -3.18 -5.32
C SER A 110 -24.40 -2.90 -6.31
N THR A 111 -24.76 -2.51 -7.54
CA THR A 111 -23.81 -2.02 -8.54
C THR A 111 -22.95 -0.88 -7.98
N PHE A 112 -23.56 0.05 -7.23
CA PHE A 112 -22.84 1.15 -6.60
C PHE A 112 -21.73 0.67 -5.64
N VAL A 113 -22.02 -0.33 -4.80
CA VAL A 113 -21.03 -0.89 -3.87
C VAL A 113 -19.94 -1.65 -4.62
N MET A 114 -20.32 -2.45 -5.63
CA MET A 114 -19.36 -3.18 -6.46
C MET A 114 -18.44 -2.25 -7.24
N ASP A 115 -18.94 -1.14 -7.78
CA ASP A 115 -18.12 -0.12 -8.45
C ASP A 115 -17.11 0.52 -7.49
N LYS A 116 -17.52 0.79 -6.25
CA LYS A 116 -16.59 1.26 -5.20
C LYS A 116 -15.54 0.21 -4.84
N ILE A 117 -15.92 -1.05 -4.68
CA ILE A 117 -14.99 -2.16 -4.41
C ILE A 117 -13.96 -2.27 -5.54
N ASN A 118 -14.42 -2.29 -6.80
CA ASN A 118 -13.56 -2.41 -7.98
C ASN A 118 -12.61 -1.22 -8.14
N THR A 119 -13.12 -0.01 -7.94
CA THR A 119 -12.30 1.22 -7.95
C THR A 119 -11.20 1.13 -6.90
N LYS A 120 -11.54 0.75 -5.67
CA LYS A 120 -10.56 0.60 -4.59
C LYS A 120 -9.55 -0.50 -4.90
N LYS A 121 -9.98 -1.63 -5.47
CA LYS A 121 -9.11 -2.73 -5.89
C LYS A 121 -8.06 -2.29 -6.90
N ASN A 122 -8.46 -1.54 -7.92
CA ASN A 122 -7.53 -0.99 -8.90
C ASN A 122 -6.54 0.00 -8.26
N ALA A 123 -7.01 0.87 -7.36
CA ALA A 123 -6.16 1.80 -6.64
C ALA A 123 -5.12 1.09 -5.75
N VAL A 124 -5.52 0.04 -5.01
CA VAL A 124 -4.61 -0.76 -4.18
C VAL A 124 -3.62 -1.54 -5.04
N GLN A 125 -4.05 -2.09 -6.17
CA GLN A 125 -3.17 -2.81 -7.09
C GLN A 125 -2.08 -1.88 -7.65
N LYS A 126 -2.47 -0.67 -8.09
CA LYS A 126 -1.52 0.34 -8.57
C LYS A 126 -0.55 0.76 -7.46
N ALA A 127 -1.06 1.00 -6.24
CA ALA A 127 -0.24 1.36 -5.09
C ALA A 127 0.83 0.29 -4.77
N LYS A 128 0.46 -0.99 -4.91
CA LYS A 128 1.38 -2.11 -4.74
C LYS A 128 2.47 -2.10 -5.81
N GLU A 129 2.11 -1.92 -7.08
CA GLU A 129 3.06 -1.87 -8.19
C GLU A 129 4.05 -0.71 -8.05
N ASP A 130 3.55 0.48 -7.69
CA ASP A 130 4.38 1.67 -7.46
C ASP A 130 5.36 1.44 -6.30
N TYR A 131 4.92 0.79 -5.21
CA TYR A 131 5.76 0.45 -4.08
C TYR A 131 6.84 -0.58 -4.43
N GLU A 132 6.49 -1.65 -5.16
CA GLU A 132 7.43 -2.66 -5.61
C GLU A 132 8.48 -2.09 -6.58
N ALA A 133 8.07 -1.19 -7.48
CA ALA A 133 8.98 -0.48 -8.39
C ALA A 133 9.96 0.43 -7.61
N LEU A 134 9.50 1.09 -6.55
CA LEU A 134 10.35 1.91 -5.68
C LEU A 134 11.41 1.06 -4.98
N LEU A 135 11.01 -0.10 -4.45
CA LEU A 135 11.94 -1.04 -3.80
C LEU A 135 13.00 -1.57 -4.78
N GLU A 136 12.60 -1.94 -6.00
CA GLU A 136 13.53 -2.42 -7.03
C GLU A 136 14.52 -1.33 -7.45
N LYS A 137 14.05 -0.08 -7.60
CA LYS A 137 14.93 1.06 -7.89
C LYS A 137 15.95 1.28 -6.79
N GLN A 138 15.52 1.24 -5.52
CA GLN A 138 16.43 1.37 -4.38
C GLN A 138 17.45 0.23 -4.32
N ARG A 139 17.04 -1.01 -4.64
CA ARG A 139 17.97 -2.15 -4.69
C ARG A 139 19.05 -1.93 -5.74
N LYS A 140 18.68 -1.54 -6.96
CA LYS A 140 19.63 -1.26 -8.05
C LYS A 140 20.60 -0.14 -7.71
N GLU A 141 20.11 0.99 -7.18
CA GLU A 141 20.96 2.10 -6.74
C GLU A 141 21.94 1.67 -5.64
N SER A 142 21.52 0.79 -4.72
CA SER A 142 22.40 0.27 -3.68
C SER A 142 23.48 -0.68 -4.24
N GLU A 143 23.12 -1.54 -5.20
CA GLU A 143 24.06 -2.45 -5.87
C GLU A 143 25.10 -1.69 -6.68
N GLU A 144 24.69 -0.63 -7.41
CA GLU A 144 25.58 0.25 -8.16
C GLU A 144 26.58 0.98 -7.24
N ARG A 145 26.11 1.53 -6.11
CA ARG A 145 27.00 2.17 -5.12
C ARG A 145 28.04 1.19 -4.57
N ILE A 146 27.64 -0.04 -4.24
CA ILE A 146 28.56 -1.08 -3.76
C ILE A 146 29.57 -1.45 -4.85
N ALA A 147 29.14 -1.53 -6.11
CA ALA A 147 30.04 -1.83 -7.23
C ALA A 147 31.06 -0.71 -7.47
N GLU A 148 30.64 0.55 -7.44
CA GLU A 148 31.53 1.70 -7.54
C GLU A 148 32.54 1.75 -6.39
N GLU A 149 32.10 1.48 -5.17
CA GLU A 149 32.96 1.49 -3.99
C GLU A 149 34.01 0.38 -4.05
N LYS A 150 33.62 -0.84 -4.44
CA LYS A 150 34.57 -1.93 -4.71
C LYS A 150 35.58 -1.57 -5.80
N GLN A 151 35.14 -0.89 -6.86
CA GLN A 151 36.05 -0.47 -7.92
C GLN A 151 37.04 0.61 -7.44
N LYS A 152 36.59 1.56 -6.60
CA LYS A 152 37.46 2.56 -5.97
C LYS A 152 38.48 1.90 -5.02
N GLN A 153 38.05 0.95 -4.20
CA GLN A 153 38.94 0.20 -3.32
C GLN A 153 39.98 -0.60 -4.10
N ALA A 154 39.58 -1.31 -5.16
CA ALA A 154 40.52 -2.06 -6.00
C ALA A 154 41.57 -1.15 -6.66
N LYS A 155 41.17 0.03 -7.14
CA LYS A 155 42.10 1.03 -7.70
C LYS A 155 43.07 1.58 -6.64
N ALA A 156 42.57 1.90 -5.45
CA ALA A 156 43.41 2.36 -4.34
C ALA A 156 44.41 1.28 -3.89
N GLU A 157 44.00 0.03 -3.82
CA GLU A 157 44.87 -1.10 -3.46
C GLU A 157 45.96 -1.34 -4.51
N GLN A 158 45.62 -1.25 -5.79
CA GLN A 158 46.60 -1.34 -6.88
C GLN A 158 47.63 -0.20 -6.82
N GLN A 159 47.18 1.03 -6.57
CA GLN A 159 48.09 2.18 -6.41
C GLN A 159 49.02 2.01 -5.20
N ALA A 160 48.48 1.58 -4.05
CA ALA A 160 49.29 1.33 -2.86
C ALA A 160 50.34 0.22 -3.08
N LYS A 161 49.98 -0.85 -3.80
CA LYS A 161 50.92 -1.93 -4.18
C LYS A 161 52.03 -1.42 -5.11
N ALA A 162 51.68 -0.63 -6.12
CA ALA A 162 52.66 -0.05 -7.05
C ALA A 162 53.63 0.91 -6.32
N GLU A 163 53.13 1.73 -5.40
CA GLU A 163 53.96 2.66 -4.63
C GLU A 163 54.91 1.92 -3.66
N GLN A 164 54.46 0.81 -3.05
CA GLN A 164 55.31 -0.05 -2.23
C GLN A 164 56.43 -0.70 -3.07
N GLN A 165 56.12 -1.16 -4.28
CA GLN A 165 57.12 -1.73 -5.20
C GLN A 165 58.16 -0.67 -5.63
N ALA A 166 57.72 0.53 -6.02
CA ALA A 166 58.62 1.62 -6.38
C ALA A 166 59.55 2.04 -5.22
N LYS A 167 59.04 2.09 -3.99
CA LYS A 167 59.85 2.35 -2.78
C LYS A 167 60.88 1.25 -2.52
N ALA A 168 60.54 -0.02 -2.75
CA ALA A 168 61.46 -1.14 -2.59
C ALA A 168 62.61 -1.11 -3.63
N GLU A 169 62.34 -0.70 -4.87
CA GLU A 169 63.35 -0.55 -5.93
C GLU A 169 64.32 0.62 -5.68
N GLN A 170 63.84 1.71 -5.07
CA GLN A 170 64.71 2.83 -4.67
C GLN A 170 65.64 2.48 -3.50
N GLN A 171 65.21 1.59 -2.59
CA GLN A 171 66.05 1.13 -1.47
C GLN A 171 67.09 0.08 -1.87
N SER A 172 66.81 -0.76 -2.88
CA SER A 172 67.79 -1.74 -3.39
C SER A 172 68.92 -1.09 -4.18
N SER A 173 68.65 0.00 -4.92
CA SER A 173 69.66 0.77 -5.67
C SER A 173 70.60 1.60 -4.79
N THR A 174 70.16 2.05 -3.60
CA THR A 174 71.03 2.75 -2.62
C THR A 174 71.94 1.81 -1.83
N THR A 175 71.61 0.51 -1.75
CA THR A 175 72.43 -0.48 -1.03
C THR A 175 73.62 -0.97 -1.87
N ASN A 176 73.49 -1.00 -3.21
CA ASN A 176 74.60 -1.37 -4.11
C ASN A 176 75.63 -0.25 -4.32
N ALA A 177 75.24 1.03 -4.21
CA ALA A 177 76.18 2.15 -4.29
C ALA A 177 77.13 2.27 -3.09
N LYS A 178 76.85 1.58 -1.97
CA LYS A 178 77.72 1.57 -0.79
C LYS A 178 78.74 0.43 -0.77
N ASN A 179 78.61 -0.57 -1.64
CA ASN A 179 79.55 -1.69 -1.76
C ASN A 179 80.61 -1.53 -2.86
N GLU A 180 80.53 -0.52 -3.73
CA GLU A 180 81.60 -0.21 -4.69
C GLU A 180 82.73 0.66 -4.13
N LYS A 181 82.60 1.20 -2.90
CA LYS A 181 83.65 2.02 -2.28
C LYS A 181 84.52 1.30 -1.23
N VAL A 182 84.40 -0.02 -1.10
CA VAL A 182 85.25 -0.84 -0.22
C VAL A 182 85.63 -2.14 -0.91
N ASN A 183 86.39 -2.08 -1.99
CA ASN A 183 87.15 -3.25 -2.44
C ASN A 183 88.45 -2.85 -3.13
N SER A 184 89.37 -2.33 -2.33
CA SER A 184 90.79 -2.25 -2.66
C SER A 184 91.64 -2.53 -1.42
N SER A 185 91.50 -3.71 -0.80
CA SER A 185 92.60 -4.34 -0.05
C SER A 185 92.25 -5.70 0.55
N LYS A 186 93.26 -6.59 0.49
CA LYS A 186 93.54 -7.74 1.36
C LYS A 186 92.81 -9.08 1.14
N LYS A 187 93.50 -9.89 0.34
CA LYS A 187 93.86 -11.31 0.52
C LYS A 187 94.01 -11.74 2.00
N VAL A 188 93.11 -12.57 2.55
CA VAL A 188 93.39 -13.54 3.64
C VAL A 188 92.42 -14.75 3.58
N LYS A 189 92.98 -15.91 3.92
CA LYS A 189 92.52 -17.29 4.04
C LYS A 189 91.21 -17.57 4.83
N SER A 190 90.52 -18.64 4.37
CA SER A 190 90.11 -19.86 5.11
C SER A 190 89.13 -19.80 6.29
N ASN A 191 88.13 -20.68 6.17
CA ASN A 191 87.45 -21.52 7.18
C ASN A 191 86.16 -21.05 7.88
N ASN A 192 85.16 -21.94 7.68
CA ASN A 192 84.17 -22.49 8.60
C ASN A 192 82.85 -21.74 8.90
N SER A 193 81.76 -22.39 8.44
CA SER A 193 80.55 -22.74 9.19
C SER A 193 80.23 -21.95 10.46
N THR A 194 79.06 -21.30 10.50
CA THR A 194 77.97 -21.66 11.43
C THR A 194 76.68 -20.94 11.02
N ILE A 195 75.60 -21.72 10.97
CA ILE A 195 74.22 -21.35 10.69
C ILE A 195 73.64 -20.51 11.84
N THR A 196 73.08 -19.34 11.55
CA THR A 196 72.20 -18.61 12.49
C THR A 196 70.84 -18.33 11.86
N LYS A 197 69.82 -18.94 12.47
CA LYS A 197 68.39 -18.71 12.25
C LYS A 197 68.04 -17.25 12.57
N SER A 198 67.56 -16.50 11.57
CA SER A 198 66.91 -15.21 11.79
C SER A 198 65.39 -15.39 11.78
N LYS A 199 64.76 -15.21 12.95
CA LYS A 199 63.31 -15.15 13.12
C LYS A 199 62.81 -13.82 12.54
N ASN A 200 62.21 -13.86 11.37
CA ASN A 200 61.51 -12.71 10.80
C ASN A 200 60.07 -12.70 11.31
N SER A 201 59.81 -11.93 12.36
CA SER A 201 58.49 -11.70 12.93
C SER A 201 57.74 -10.64 12.12
N GLN A 202 56.95 -11.09 11.14
CA GLN A 202 55.93 -10.27 10.49
C GLN A 202 54.79 -9.97 11.49
N LYS A 203 54.79 -8.76 12.03
CA LYS A 203 53.69 -8.20 12.80
C LYS A 203 52.59 -7.76 11.81
N LYS A 204 51.59 -8.63 11.60
CA LYS A 204 50.33 -8.26 10.92
C LYS A 204 49.56 -7.29 11.81
N SER A 205 49.54 -6.01 11.45
CA SER A 205 48.55 -5.05 11.94
C SER A 205 47.24 -5.29 11.21
N ASN A 206 46.30 -5.96 11.89
CA ASN A 206 44.89 -5.97 11.50
C ASN A 206 44.31 -4.60 11.85
N GLU A 207 44.40 -3.65 10.92
CA GLU A 207 43.66 -2.39 11.01
C GLU A 207 42.21 -2.72 10.58
N LYS A 208 41.32 -2.82 11.57
CA LYS A 208 39.87 -2.90 11.35
C LYS A 208 39.45 -1.59 10.70
N PHE A 209 39.16 -1.62 9.40
CA PHE A 209 38.41 -0.55 8.76
C PHE A 209 36.95 -0.70 9.18
N ASP A 210 36.51 0.17 10.08
CA ASP A 210 35.09 0.37 10.34
C ASP A 210 34.46 0.95 9.07
N ILE A 211 33.63 0.12 8.43
CA ILE A 211 32.82 0.53 7.29
C ILE A 211 31.69 1.38 7.88
N ASP A 212 31.69 2.68 7.60
CA ASP A 212 30.59 3.58 7.93
C ASP A 212 29.36 3.18 7.08
N ILE A 213 28.60 2.22 7.62
CA ILE A 213 27.28 1.87 7.11
C ILE A 213 26.39 3.09 7.40
N PRO A 214 25.73 3.68 6.38
CA PRO A 214 24.83 4.80 6.62
C PRO A 214 23.79 4.41 7.66
N ASP A 215 23.65 5.26 8.67
CA ASP A 215 22.80 5.01 9.83
C ASP A 215 21.40 4.59 9.35
N PRO A 216 20.91 3.39 9.73
CA PRO A 216 19.58 2.91 9.34
C PRO A 216 18.45 3.89 9.71
N SER A 217 18.68 4.83 10.63
CA SER A 217 17.77 5.92 10.95
C SER A 217 17.52 6.88 9.78
N VAL A 218 18.52 7.11 8.91
CA VAL A 218 18.39 7.95 7.70
C VAL A 218 17.55 7.25 6.65
N LEU A 219 17.76 5.94 6.46
CA LEU A 219 16.98 5.12 5.54
C LEU A 219 15.50 5.09 5.95
N LYS A 220 15.24 4.95 7.24
CA LYS A 220 13.89 4.98 7.81
C LYS A 220 13.20 6.32 7.56
N LYS A 221 13.90 7.44 7.75
CA LYS A 221 13.37 8.79 7.50
C LYS A 221 12.95 9.00 6.04
N ILE A 222 13.76 8.55 5.09
CA ILE A 222 13.47 8.67 3.66
C ILE A 222 12.25 7.82 3.28
N MET A 223 12.11 6.62 3.86
CA MET A 223 10.92 5.79 3.65
C MET A 223 9.66 6.42 4.25
N GLU A 224 9.74 6.97 5.46
CA GLU A 224 8.61 7.66 6.11
C GLU A 224 8.16 8.90 5.33
N GLU A 225 9.09 9.68 4.80
CA GLU A 225 8.77 10.89 4.02
C GLU A 225 8.12 10.57 2.67
N ASN A 226 8.62 9.56 1.96
CA ASN A 226 8.02 9.10 0.71
C ASN A 226 6.64 8.47 0.94
N HIS A 227 6.47 7.69 2.02
CA HIS A 227 5.18 7.11 2.39
C HIS A 227 4.16 8.20 2.73
N ARG A 228 4.57 9.23 3.47
CA ARG A 228 3.69 10.37 3.81
C ARG A 228 3.18 11.09 2.57
N LYS A 229 4.07 11.36 1.61
CA LYS A 229 3.71 12.02 0.34
C LYS A 229 2.74 11.18 -0.50
N PHE A 230 2.94 9.87 -0.55
CA PHE A 230 2.03 8.95 -1.23
C PHE A 230 0.62 8.95 -0.60
N VAL A 231 0.53 8.94 0.74
CA VAL A 231 -0.76 8.98 1.43
C VAL A 231 -1.51 10.29 1.15
N GLU A 232 -0.80 11.42 1.12
CA GLU A 232 -1.39 12.74 0.77
C GLU A 232 -1.93 12.74 -0.67
N ASP A 233 -1.17 12.23 -1.64
CA ASP A 233 -1.62 12.14 -3.05
C ASP A 233 -2.86 11.22 -3.20
N LEU A 234 -2.92 10.13 -2.43
CA LEU A 234 -4.07 9.22 -2.44
C LEU A 234 -5.33 9.87 -1.85
N GLN A 235 -5.18 10.64 -0.77
CA GLN A 235 -6.28 11.38 -0.15
C GLN A 235 -6.80 12.49 -1.08
N GLU A 236 -5.90 13.22 -1.73
CA GLU A 236 -6.22 14.24 -2.72
C GLU A 236 -6.98 13.63 -3.92
N SER A 237 -6.54 12.48 -4.42
CA SER A 237 -7.22 11.75 -5.50
C SER A 237 -8.63 11.30 -5.09
N ASN A 238 -8.81 10.80 -3.87
CA ASN A 238 -10.12 10.39 -3.37
C ASN A 238 -11.05 11.60 -3.18
N ARG A 239 -10.53 12.76 -2.76
CA ARG A 239 -11.30 14.00 -2.67
C ARG A 239 -11.83 14.42 -4.04
N ARG A 240 -10.97 14.44 -5.06
CA ARG A 240 -11.36 14.81 -6.44
C ARG A 240 -12.38 13.85 -7.06
N ALA A 241 -12.41 12.59 -6.64
CA ALA A 241 -13.38 11.62 -7.14
C ALA A 241 -14.77 11.74 -6.47
N MET A 242 -14.88 12.52 -5.38
CA MET A 242 -16.13 12.76 -4.66
C MET A 242 -16.75 14.13 -4.93
N GLU A 243 -16.03 15.03 -5.61
CA GLU A 243 -16.52 16.30 -6.17
C GLU A 243 -17.07 16.11 -7.58
#